data_AF-A0A959M7Y6-F1
#
_entry.id   AF-A0A959M7Y6-F1
#
_cell.length_a   1.000
_cell.length_b   1.000
_cell.length_c   1.000
_cell.angle_alpha   90.00
_cell.angle_beta   90.00
_cell.angle_gamma   90.00
#
_symmetry.space_group_name_H-M   'P 1'
#
loop_
_entity.id
_entity.type
_entity.pdbx_description
1 polymer ?
#
loop_
_entity_poly.entity_id
_entity_poly.type
_entity_poly.pdbx_seq_one_letter_code
_entity_poly.pdbx_strand_id
1 'polypeptide(L)'
;MKKSLVLFFTFLFAGIANAQTKINLDDVSKHIGDSVTVCGPVASIRYFENTNRKPTFLNIGDKYPNQKITLVIWEDVRKNFKEAPESLLNKKICITGRIILYKEKPEIVIERPEQVTLE
;
A
#
# COMPACT_ATOMS: atom_id res chain seq x y z
N MET A 1 -60.52 15.28 -13.90
CA MET A 1 -59.43 14.78 -14.77
C MET A 1 -58.10 15.15 -14.16
N LYS A 2 -57.42 14.19 -13.52
CA LYS A 2 -56.25 14.41 -12.67
C LYS A 2 -54.99 14.49 -13.55
N LYS A 3 -54.39 15.68 -13.68
CA LYS A 3 -53.09 15.85 -14.34
C LYS A 3 -52.01 15.49 -13.33
N SER A 4 -51.49 14.27 -13.42
CA SER A 4 -50.35 13.83 -12.60
C SER A 4 -49.08 14.46 -13.17
N LEU A 5 -48.54 15.44 -12.45
CA LEU A 5 -47.23 16.01 -12.72
C LEU A 5 -46.20 15.11 -12.01
N VAL A 6 -45.56 14.22 -12.76
CA VAL A 6 -44.49 13.36 -12.23
C VAL A 6 -43.20 14.17 -12.24
N LEU A 7 -42.78 14.67 -11.09
CA LEU A 7 -41.44 15.23 -10.90
C LEU A 7 -40.43 14.08 -10.91
N PHE A 8 -39.58 14.03 -11.94
CA PHE A 8 -38.39 13.19 -11.98
C PHE A 8 -37.33 13.81 -11.05
N PHE A 9 -37.24 13.33 -9.81
CA PHE A 9 -36.15 13.67 -8.91
C PHE A 9 -34.92 12.84 -9.30
N THR A 10 -34.08 13.36 -10.18
CA THR A 10 -32.78 12.75 -10.50
C THR A 10 -31.87 12.84 -9.28
N PHE A 11 -31.79 11.76 -8.52
CA PHE A 11 -30.87 11.60 -7.39
C PHE A 11 -29.45 11.40 -7.95
N LEU A 12 -28.66 12.48 -8.01
CA LEU A 12 -27.23 12.43 -8.32
C LEU A 12 -26.51 11.75 -7.15
N PHE A 13 -26.28 10.44 -7.25
CA PHE A 13 -25.40 9.71 -6.35
C PHE A 13 -23.95 10.11 -6.66
N ALA A 14 -23.48 11.19 -6.03
CA ALA A 14 -22.07 11.55 -6.06
C ALA A 14 -21.30 10.48 -5.31
N GLY A 15 -20.68 9.55 -6.03
CA GLY A 15 -19.78 8.55 -5.46
C GLY A 15 -18.65 9.27 -4.72
N ILE A 16 -18.53 9.02 -3.42
CA ILE A 16 -17.46 9.58 -2.60
C ILE A 16 -16.17 8.86 -3.00
N ALA A 17 -15.43 9.44 -3.95
CA ALA A 17 -14.08 8.99 -4.28
C ALA A 17 -13.16 9.37 -3.12
N ASN A 18 -12.95 8.45 -2.18
CA ASN A 18 -11.94 8.61 -1.14
C ASN A 18 -10.55 8.41 -1.75
N ALA A 19 -9.96 9.49 -2.25
CA ALA A 19 -8.53 9.51 -2.53
C ALA A 19 -7.79 9.30 -1.19
N GLN A 20 -7.01 8.22 -1.08
CA GLN A 20 -6.20 7.95 0.10
C GLN A 20 -5.21 9.11 0.29
N THR A 21 -5.02 9.56 1.53
CA THR A 21 -4.12 10.68 1.82
C THR A 21 -2.68 10.28 1.53
N LYS A 22 -1.98 11.07 0.70
CA LYS A 22 -0.54 10.90 0.50
C LYS A 22 0.22 11.59 1.65
N ILE A 23 1.11 10.85 2.31
CA ILE A 23 1.94 11.36 3.42
C ILE A 23 3.42 11.37 3.06
N ASN A 24 4.22 12.11 3.82
CA ASN A 24 5.68 12.04 3.74
C ASN A 24 6.17 10.71 4.35
N LEU A 25 7.20 10.11 3.75
CA LEU A 25 7.84 8.90 4.25
C LEU A 25 8.40 9.08 5.67
N ASP A 26 8.91 10.27 6.00
CA ASP A 26 9.42 10.56 7.34
C ASP A 26 8.33 10.68 8.42
N ASP A 27 7.06 10.83 8.00
CA ASP A 27 5.92 10.95 8.90
C ASP A 27 5.18 9.63 9.15
N VAL A 28 5.60 8.51 8.53
CA VAL A 28 4.92 7.20 8.62
C VAL A 28 4.59 6.80 10.06
N SER A 29 5.52 6.99 11.01
CA SER A 29 5.31 6.60 12.41
C SER A 29 4.21 7.39 13.12
N LYS A 30 3.78 8.54 12.57
CA LYS A 30 2.65 9.34 13.10
C LYS A 30 1.29 8.85 12.59
N HIS A 31 1.28 7.95 11.60
CA HIS A 31 0.09 7.47 10.89
C HIS A 31 -0.19 5.99 11.14
N ILE A 32 0.25 5.44 12.27
CA ILE A 32 -0.08 4.05 12.65
C ILE A 32 -1.60 3.91 12.78
N GLY A 33 -2.15 2.92 12.08
CA GLY A 33 -3.58 2.66 12.00
C GLY A 33 -4.26 3.31 10.80
N ASP A 34 -3.66 4.31 10.17
CA ASP A 34 -4.24 4.99 9.00
C ASP A 34 -4.00 4.17 7.72
N SER A 35 -4.93 4.30 6.76
CA SER A 35 -4.74 3.85 5.38
C SER A 35 -4.36 5.04 4.52
N VAL A 36 -3.14 5.02 4.00
CA VAL A 36 -2.50 6.17 3.31
C VAL A 36 -1.70 5.70 2.10
N THR A 37 -1.28 6.65 1.28
CA THR A 37 -0.25 6.44 0.26
C THR A 37 1.07 7.03 0.73
N VAL A 38 2.15 6.25 0.67
CA VAL A 38 3.51 6.70 0.97
C VAL A 38 4.44 6.33 -0.18
N CYS A 39 5.34 7.22 -0.58
CA CYS A 39 6.28 6.94 -1.66
C CYS A 39 7.72 7.06 -1.20
N GLY A 40 8.61 6.23 -1.74
CA GLY A 40 10.02 6.21 -1.37
C GLY A 40 10.85 5.20 -2.14
N PRO A 41 12.19 5.29 -2.06
CA PRO A 41 13.08 4.34 -2.69
C PRO A 41 13.06 2.99 -1.97
N VAL A 42 13.07 1.89 -2.72
CA VAL A 42 13.29 0.54 -2.17
C VAL A 42 14.77 0.33 -1.93
N ALA A 43 15.20 0.41 -0.67
CA ALA A 43 16.61 0.39 -0.29
C ALA A 43 17.16 -1.04 -0.08
N SER A 44 16.32 -2.00 0.28
CA SER A 44 16.68 -3.42 0.33
C SER A 44 15.47 -4.33 0.23
N ILE A 45 15.70 -5.54 -0.27
CA ILE A 45 14.69 -6.58 -0.45
C ILE A 45 15.23 -7.89 0.10
N ARG A 46 14.40 -8.65 0.82
CA ARG A 46 14.75 -9.99 1.30
C ARG A 46 13.58 -10.95 1.17
N TYR A 47 13.76 -11.99 0.38
CA TYR A 47 12.81 -13.10 0.26
C TYR A 47 13.22 -14.26 1.18
N PHE A 48 12.30 -14.74 2.01
CA PHE A 48 12.54 -15.81 2.99
C PHE A 48 11.95 -17.14 2.51
N GLU A 49 12.45 -17.65 1.38
CA GLU A 49 11.95 -18.85 0.69
C GLU A 49 11.92 -20.14 1.56
N ASN A 50 12.79 -20.23 2.56
CA ASN A 50 12.95 -21.40 3.44
C ASN A 50 12.17 -21.27 4.76
N THR A 51 11.21 -20.35 4.85
CA THR A 51 10.41 -20.12 6.07
C THR A 51 8.93 -20.41 5.83
N ASN A 52 8.18 -20.62 6.92
CA ASN A 52 6.73 -20.74 6.85
C ASN A 52 6.13 -19.45 6.26
N ARG A 53 5.20 -19.62 5.30
CA ARG A 53 4.54 -18.55 4.53
C ARG A 53 5.44 -17.72 3.59
N LYS A 54 6.75 -17.93 3.60
CA LYS A 54 7.75 -17.35 2.67
C LYS A 54 7.54 -15.86 2.38
N PRO A 55 7.63 -14.97 3.38
CA PRO A 55 7.45 -13.54 3.14
C PRO A 55 8.60 -12.95 2.31
N THR A 56 8.27 -11.93 1.54
CA THR A 56 9.23 -10.98 0.96
C THR A 56 9.10 -9.65 1.68
N PHE A 57 10.22 -9.15 2.20
CA PHE A 57 10.30 -7.83 2.83
C PHE A 57 10.94 -6.83 1.89
N LEU A 58 10.29 -5.68 1.68
CA LEU A 58 10.86 -4.52 0.97
C LEU A 58 11.01 -3.39 1.99
N ASN A 59 12.23 -2.91 2.19
CA ASN A 59 12.52 -1.83 3.12
C ASN A 59 12.60 -0.50 2.36
N ILE A 60 11.78 0.47 2.76
CA ILE A 60 11.62 1.74 2.08
C ILE A 60 12.36 2.86 2.83
N GLY A 61 13.00 3.75 2.07
CA GLY A 61 13.75 4.89 2.58
C GLY A 61 15.20 4.58 2.93
N ASP A 62 15.44 3.51 3.68
CA ASP A 62 16.79 3.05 4.05
C ASP A 62 16.81 1.52 4.24
N LYS A 63 18.00 0.93 4.32
CA LYS A 63 18.21 -0.48 4.56
C LYS A 63 17.85 -0.85 6.00
N TYR A 64 17.51 -2.12 6.20
CA TYR A 64 17.38 -2.66 7.56
C TYR A 64 18.67 -2.45 8.37
N PRO A 65 18.61 -2.02 9.66
CA PRO A 65 17.42 -1.80 10.47
C PRO A 65 16.86 -0.36 10.47
N ASN A 66 17.33 0.52 9.60
CA ASN A 66 17.02 1.96 9.63
C ASN A 66 15.87 2.37 8.70
N GLN A 67 15.21 1.40 8.06
CA GLN A 67 14.12 1.66 7.13
C GLN A 67 12.96 2.43 7.80
N LYS A 68 12.29 3.27 7.02
CA LYS A 68 11.16 4.07 7.51
C LYS A 68 9.88 3.25 7.60
N ILE A 69 9.71 2.32 6.66
CA ILE A 69 8.60 1.36 6.62
C ILE A 69 9.03 0.10 5.89
N THR A 70 8.48 -1.04 6.29
CA THR A 70 8.67 -2.33 5.60
C THR A 70 7.38 -2.76 4.92
N LEU A 71 7.45 -3.19 3.66
CA LEU A 71 6.36 -3.89 3.01
C LEU A 71 6.52 -5.38 3.21
N VAL A 72 5.43 -6.04 3.56
CA VAL A 72 5.37 -7.50 3.69
C VAL A 72 4.51 -8.05 2.56
N ILE A 73 5.13 -8.83 1.67
CA ILE A 73 4.44 -9.52 0.59
C ILE A 73 4.51 -11.02 0.89
N TRP A 74 3.38 -11.64 1.19
CA TRP A 74 3.29 -13.08 1.38
C TRP A 74 3.33 -13.84 0.04
N GLU A 75 3.73 -15.10 0.06
CA GLU A 75 3.93 -15.91 -1.15
C GLU A 75 2.71 -15.98 -2.08
N ASP A 76 1.52 -16.07 -1.48
CA ASP A 76 0.23 -16.11 -2.19
C ASP A 76 -0.09 -14.80 -2.92
N VAL A 77 0.47 -13.67 -2.46
CA VAL A 77 0.38 -12.37 -3.13
C VAL A 77 1.55 -12.15 -4.09
N ARG A 78 2.76 -12.58 -3.69
CA ARG A 78 4.01 -12.47 -4.48
C ARG A 78 3.84 -13.04 -5.88
N LYS A 79 3.23 -14.22 -6.00
CA LYS A 79 2.98 -14.90 -7.29
C LYS A 79 2.07 -14.13 -8.26
N ASN A 80 1.34 -13.12 -7.77
CA ASN A 80 0.43 -12.31 -8.60
C ASN A 80 1.15 -11.10 -9.22
N PHE A 81 2.38 -10.80 -8.81
CA PHE A 81 3.17 -9.75 -9.45
C PHE A 81 3.63 -10.18 -10.84
N LYS A 82 3.58 -9.27 -11.82
CA LYS A 82 4.04 -9.52 -13.19
C LYS A 82 5.56 -9.77 -13.26
N GLU A 83 6.30 -9.04 -12.45
CA GLU A 83 7.75 -9.19 -12.27
C GLU A 83 8.02 -9.52 -10.80
N ALA A 84 9.11 -10.26 -10.53
CA ALA A 84 9.50 -10.53 -9.15
C ALA A 84 9.71 -9.21 -8.38
N PRO A 85 9.28 -9.08 -7.10
CA PRO A 85 9.44 -7.85 -6.32
C PRO A 85 10.88 -7.32 -6.29
N GLU A 86 11.89 -8.18 -6.45
CA GLU A 86 13.30 -7.81 -6.55
C GLU A 86 13.59 -6.82 -7.68
N SER A 87 12.77 -6.81 -8.74
CA SER A 87 12.84 -5.82 -9.84
C SER A 87 12.60 -4.38 -9.38
N LEU A 88 12.06 -4.18 -8.17
CA LEU A 88 11.81 -2.86 -7.57
C LEU A 88 13.01 -2.30 -6.81
N LEU A 89 14.09 -3.07 -6.62
CA LEU A 89 15.28 -2.60 -5.91
C LEU A 89 15.83 -1.31 -6.53
N ASN A 90 16.14 -0.33 -5.69
CA ASN A 90 16.60 1.02 -6.06
C ASN A 90 15.59 1.88 -6.85
N LYS A 91 14.38 1.37 -7.14
CA LYS A 91 13.31 2.17 -7.74
C LYS A 91 12.56 2.94 -6.66
N LYS A 92 12.00 4.08 -7.05
CA LYS A 92 11.05 4.83 -6.24
C LYS A 92 9.65 4.28 -6.51
N ILE A 93 8.94 3.90 -5.46
CA ILE A 93 7.59 3.33 -5.55
C ILE A 93 6.63 4.11 -4.66
N CYS A 94 5.35 4.10 -5.00
CA CYS A 94 4.26 4.51 -4.13
C CYS A 94 3.52 3.27 -3.64
N ILE A 95 3.20 3.26 -2.35
CA ILE A 95 2.53 2.16 -1.67
C ILE A 95 1.26 2.69 -1.02
N THR A 96 0.14 2.03 -1.28
CA THR A 96 -1.14 2.34 -0.62
C THR A 96 -1.57 1.20 0.29
N GLY A 97 -1.81 1.49 1.57
CA GLY A 97 -2.29 0.48 2.51
C GLY A 97 -2.35 1.00 3.94
N ARG A 98 -2.84 0.15 4.84
CA ARG A 98 -2.87 0.44 6.27
C ARG A 98 -1.49 0.30 6.87
N ILE A 99 -1.01 1.34 7.55
CA ILE A 99 0.22 1.29 8.33
C ILE A 99 -0.10 0.57 9.65
N ILE A 100 0.63 -0.49 9.94
CA ILE A 100 0.57 -1.22 11.21
C ILE A 100 1.92 -1.16 11.92
N LEU A 101 1.93 -1.47 13.21
CA LEU A 101 3.15 -1.61 13.98
C LEU A 101 3.44 -3.10 14.22
N TYR A 102 4.63 -3.55 13.82
CA TYR A 102 5.11 -4.89 14.13
C TYR A 102 6.52 -4.80 14.73
N LYS A 103 6.69 -5.34 15.94
CA LYS A 103 7.95 -5.22 16.71
C LYS A 103 8.50 -3.78 16.72
N GLU A 104 7.62 -2.83 17.01
CA GLU A 104 7.93 -1.39 17.10
C GLU A 104 8.35 -0.73 15.77
N LYS A 105 8.20 -1.42 14.63
CA LYS A 105 8.49 -0.87 13.30
C LYS A 105 7.23 -0.74 12.44
N PRO A 106 7.07 0.36 11.68
CA PRO A 106 5.97 0.49 10.75
C PRO A 106 6.04 -0.52 9.61
N GLU A 107 4.91 -1.14 9.30
CA GLU A 107 4.75 -2.08 8.18
C GLU A 107 3.46 -1.83 7.40
N ILE A 108 3.45 -2.23 6.12
CA ILE A 108 2.24 -2.43 5.32
C ILE A 108 2.27 -3.86 4.80
N VAL A 109 1.21 -4.62 5.09
CA VAL A 109 0.99 -5.92 4.45
C VAL A 109 0.32 -5.69 3.09
N ILE A 110 0.97 -6.18 2.03
CA ILE A 110 0.44 -6.08 0.67
C ILE A 110 -0.52 -7.24 0.44
N GLU A 111 -1.75 -6.91 0.06
CA GLU A 111 -2.82 -7.86 -0.25
C GLU A 111 -2.92 -8.10 -1.76
N ARG A 112 -2.55 -7.10 -2.57
CA ARG A 112 -2.60 -7.16 -4.04
C ARG A 112 -1.51 -6.32 -4.70
N PRO A 113 -0.97 -6.72 -5.88
CA PRO A 113 0.10 -5.99 -6.55
C PRO A 113 -0.21 -4.53 -6.86
N GLU A 114 -1.48 -4.17 -7.09
CA GLU A 114 -1.92 -2.82 -7.45
C GLU A 114 -1.71 -1.80 -6.33
N GLN A 115 -1.45 -2.25 -5.10
CA GLN A 115 -1.05 -1.37 -4.00
C GLN A 115 0.34 -0.78 -4.18
N VAL A 116 1.17 -1.35 -5.06
CA VAL A 116 2.55 -0.95 -5.33
C VAL A 116 2.66 -0.45 -6.76
N THR A 117 2.95 0.83 -6.93
CA THR A 117 3.16 1.44 -8.25
C THR A 117 4.55 2.05 -8.33
N LEU A 118 5.13 2.09 -9.53
CA LEU A 118 6.30 2.94 -9.78
C LEU A 118 5.90 4.41 -9.63
N GLU A 119 6.79 5.24 -9.08
CA GLU A 119 6.65 6.69 -9.07
C GLU A 119 7.20 7.32 -10.35
#